data_AF-A0A504J667-F1
#
_entry.id   AF-A0A504J667-F1
#
_cell.length_a   1.000
_cell.length_b   1.000
_cell.length_c   1.000
_cell.angle_alpha   90.00
_cell.angle_beta   90.00
_cell.angle_gamma   90.00
#
_symmetry.space_group_name_H-M   'P 1'
#
loop_
_entity.id
_entity.type
_entity.pdbx_description
1 polymer ?
#
loop_
_entity_poly.entity_id
_entity_poly.type
_entity_poly.pdbx_seq_one_letter_code
_entity_poly.pdbx_strand_id
1 'polypeptide(L)'
;MFWNKKNHLPKEEAIVTITHKLLFLERLLGADTFGSFNIIESIDTKASYVDQKENCQAIFDDIKVVLGLQEDPIVLEFFWEKPLQYQENDDTTAFKTADLYQTENLKLGTYQKKENQYIVSIEMSVLRDHDKMVYTLAHELSHYILLAQKELFFNDETLTDLLVLATGFGSYWYAVFKNEETTGYLSKKEGLYALAWLSIHKNETISISDQSKTLKKYQDHIKNETTSNHKDNTSELSFLSVFLNHCINIIENKEVNDSFLKNVLLYNEQVKKGRASKFKKHRTDVLNDIKNEIQHLKEENQKEILTLKKAITQIELYIQQPIEDSFYNQVLEYWTHYVELRDQEFELLLTNFENNKKLDIETTLRNTQRTDLSSKLELLVNKKVDRIKN
;
A
#
# COMPACT_ATOMS: atom_id res chain seq x y z
N MET A 1 -12.51 -44.83 -15.31
CA MET A 1 -13.06 -44.43 -13.99
C MET A 1 -12.58 -43.02 -13.70
N PHE A 2 -13.44 -42.02 -13.89
CA PHE A 2 -13.13 -40.64 -13.54
C PHE A 2 -13.26 -40.50 -12.02
N TRP A 3 -12.12 -40.36 -11.33
CA TRP A 3 -12.12 -39.94 -9.93
C TRP A 3 -12.74 -38.56 -9.89
N ASN A 4 -13.95 -38.44 -9.35
CA ASN A 4 -14.55 -37.15 -9.03
C ASN A 4 -13.62 -36.44 -8.04
N LYS A 5 -12.72 -35.57 -8.53
CA LYS A 5 -12.05 -34.57 -7.69
C LYS A 5 -13.18 -33.83 -7.00
N LYS A 6 -13.38 -34.12 -5.70
CA LYS A 6 -14.38 -33.41 -4.91
C LYS A 6 -14.02 -31.93 -4.99
N ASN A 7 -14.93 -31.10 -5.48
CA ASN A 7 -14.77 -29.65 -5.44
C ASN A 7 -14.77 -29.24 -3.98
N HIS A 8 -13.58 -29.16 -3.40
CA HIS A 8 -13.39 -28.77 -2.02
C HIS A 8 -13.49 -27.24 -1.94
N LEU A 9 -14.13 -26.76 -0.87
CA LEU A 9 -14.05 -25.37 -0.45
C LEU A 9 -12.58 -24.98 -0.22
N PRO A 10 -12.25 -23.67 -0.21
CA PRO A 10 -10.99 -23.23 0.39
C PRO A 10 -10.88 -23.72 1.84
N LYS A 11 -9.67 -23.66 2.40
CA LYS A 11 -9.49 -23.92 3.84
C LYS A 11 -10.31 -22.90 4.64
N GLU A 12 -10.79 -23.30 5.82
CA GLU A 12 -11.60 -22.44 6.70
C GLU A 12 -10.89 -21.12 7.03
N GLU A 13 -9.59 -21.17 7.34
CA GLU A 13 -8.75 -19.99 7.58
C GLU A 13 -8.76 -19.02 6.38
N ALA A 14 -8.70 -19.54 5.15
CA ALA A 14 -8.74 -18.74 3.94
C ALA A 14 -10.13 -18.11 3.73
N ILE A 15 -11.21 -18.85 4.01
CA ILE A 15 -12.58 -18.33 3.95
C ILE A 15 -12.76 -17.14 4.91
N VAL A 16 -12.31 -17.29 6.16
CA VAL A 16 -12.37 -16.22 7.16
C VAL A 16 -11.56 -15.01 6.69
N THR A 17 -10.32 -15.24 6.21
CA THR A 17 -9.43 -14.19 5.73
C THR A 17 -10.04 -13.39 4.56
N ILE A 18 -10.56 -14.08 3.54
CA ILE A 18 -11.17 -13.45 2.36
C ILE A 18 -12.39 -12.62 2.75
N THR A 19 -13.29 -13.21 3.53
CA THR A 19 -14.51 -12.54 3.98
C THR A 19 -14.17 -11.29 4.78
N HIS A 20 -13.19 -11.41 5.69
CA HIS A 20 -12.72 -10.29 6.49
C HIS A 20 -12.13 -9.16 5.63
N LYS A 21 -11.25 -9.49 4.67
CA LYS A 21 -10.65 -8.51 3.75
C LYS A 21 -11.69 -7.84 2.84
N LEU A 22 -12.67 -8.58 2.33
CA LEU A 22 -13.77 -8.01 1.53
C LEU A 22 -14.61 -7.01 2.35
N LEU A 23 -14.97 -7.39 3.58
CA LEU A 23 -15.67 -6.48 4.48
C LEU A 23 -14.79 -5.25 4.83
N PHE A 24 -13.47 -5.42 4.97
CA PHE A 24 -12.55 -4.30 5.18
C PHE A 24 -12.55 -3.35 3.97
N LEU A 25 -12.50 -3.86 2.74
CA LEU A 25 -12.60 -3.04 1.53
C LEU A 25 -13.91 -2.25 1.50
N GLU A 26 -15.04 -2.89 1.85
CA GLU A 26 -16.34 -2.22 1.95
C GLU A 26 -16.30 -1.04 2.93
N ARG A 27 -15.73 -1.24 4.13
CA ARG A 27 -15.59 -0.17 5.13
C ARG A 27 -14.63 0.93 4.67
N LEU A 28 -13.54 0.57 4.01
CA LEU A 28 -12.52 1.50 3.53
C LEU A 28 -13.02 2.38 2.37
N LEU A 29 -13.82 1.81 1.48
CA LEU A 29 -14.39 2.50 0.31
C LEU A 29 -15.72 3.19 0.62
N GLY A 30 -16.44 2.70 1.64
CA GLY A 30 -17.84 3.01 1.90
C GLY A 30 -18.75 2.02 1.16
N ALA A 31 -19.84 1.61 1.83
CA ALA A 31 -20.78 0.61 1.30
C ALA A 31 -21.38 1.02 -0.05
N ASP A 32 -21.73 2.30 -0.22
CA ASP A 32 -22.29 2.82 -1.48
C ASP A 32 -21.30 2.68 -2.64
N THR A 33 -20.04 3.11 -2.45
CA THR A 33 -18.99 2.98 -3.46
C THR A 33 -18.72 1.50 -3.77
N PHE A 34 -18.53 0.68 -2.73
CA PHE A 34 -18.23 -0.74 -2.88
C PHE A 34 -19.35 -1.51 -3.61
N GLY A 35 -20.61 -1.17 -3.33
CA GLY A 35 -21.78 -1.74 -3.98
C GLY A 35 -22.05 -1.21 -5.39
N SER A 36 -21.50 -0.06 -5.77
CA SER A 36 -21.74 0.58 -7.07
C SER A 36 -20.98 -0.04 -8.25
N PHE A 37 -19.91 -0.79 -7.99
CA PHE A 37 -19.14 -1.44 -9.03
C PHE A 37 -19.90 -2.63 -9.62
N ASN A 38 -20.23 -2.55 -10.90
CA ASN A 38 -20.86 -3.63 -11.65
C ASN A 38 -19.82 -4.63 -12.16
N ILE A 39 -20.21 -5.89 -12.36
CA ILE A 39 -19.39 -6.87 -13.08
C ILE A 39 -19.14 -6.41 -14.52
N ILE A 40 -17.88 -6.51 -14.94
CA ILE A 40 -17.44 -6.17 -16.29
C ILE A 40 -17.25 -7.48 -17.04
N GLU A 41 -18.20 -7.83 -17.91
CA GLU A 41 -18.10 -9.06 -18.71
C GLU A 41 -17.11 -8.92 -19.87
N SER A 42 -17.00 -7.71 -20.42
CA SER A 42 -16.04 -7.36 -21.46
C SER A 42 -15.85 -5.85 -21.49
N ILE A 43 -14.61 -5.41 -21.72
CA ILE A 43 -14.24 -4.05 -22.07
C ILE A 43 -14.26 -4.07 -23.58
N ASP A 44 -15.18 -3.32 -24.16
CA ASP A 44 -15.46 -3.34 -25.59
C ASP A 44 -14.23 -2.85 -26.36
N THR A 45 -13.42 -3.81 -26.81
CA THR A 45 -12.24 -3.53 -27.61
C THR A 45 -12.68 -3.23 -29.03
N LYS A 46 -12.99 -1.96 -29.30
CA LYS A 46 -12.94 -1.45 -30.67
C LYS A 46 -11.48 -1.38 -31.16
N ALA A 47 -10.76 -2.50 -31.22
CA ALA A 47 -9.60 -2.69 -32.08
C ALA A 47 -9.06 -4.11 -31.96
N SER A 48 -9.30 -4.89 -33.01
CA SER A 48 -8.68 -6.15 -33.31
C SER A 48 -7.19 -5.99 -33.67
N TYR A 49 -6.31 -5.59 -32.74
CA TYR A 49 -4.85 -5.64 -32.96
C TYR A 49 -4.06 -5.93 -31.68
N VAL A 50 -3.41 -7.09 -31.66
CA VAL A 50 -2.43 -7.58 -30.67
C VAL A 50 -1.11 -6.79 -30.84
N ASP A 51 -0.45 -6.42 -29.74
CA ASP A 51 0.90 -5.80 -29.65
C ASP A 51 1.07 -4.27 -29.83
N GLN A 52 0.06 -3.43 -29.62
CA GLN A 52 0.23 -1.96 -29.70
C GLN A 52 0.05 -1.27 -28.34
N LYS A 53 1.06 -0.50 -27.92
CA LYS A 53 1.06 0.29 -26.67
C LYS A 53 -0.10 1.27 -26.62
N GLU A 54 -0.53 1.76 -27.78
CA GLU A 54 -1.67 2.63 -27.98
C GLU A 54 -2.99 1.97 -27.55
N ASN A 55 -3.17 0.68 -27.87
CA ASN A 55 -4.35 -0.08 -27.43
C ASN A 55 -4.32 -0.31 -25.92
N CYS A 56 -3.14 -0.60 -25.36
CA CYS A 56 -2.97 -0.73 -23.91
C CYS A 56 -3.28 0.59 -23.20
N GLN A 57 -2.86 1.74 -23.75
CA GLN A 57 -3.20 3.05 -23.23
C GLN A 57 -4.71 3.31 -23.25
N ALA A 58 -5.39 3.00 -24.37
CA ALA A 58 -6.85 3.16 -24.45
C ALA A 58 -7.58 2.29 -23.42
N ILE A 59 -7.15 1.03 -23.25
CA ILE A 59 -7.70 0.12 -22.24
C ILE A 59 -7.41 0.63 -20.83
N PHE A 60 -6.21 1.16 -20.58
CA PHE A 60 -5.87 1.78 -19.30
C PHE A 60 -6.78 2.97 -18.99
N ASP A 61 -7.06 3.81 -19.98
CA ASP A 61 -7.99 4.94 -19.82
C ASP A 61 -9.44 4.46 -19.57
N ASP A 62 -9.89 3.42 -20.25
CA ASP A 62 -11.20 2.80 -20.00
C ASP A 62 -11.30 2.23 -18.58
N ILE A 63 -10.26 1.54 -18.11
CA ILE A 63 -10.18 1.03 -16.73
C ILE A 63 -10.21 2.19 -15.73
N LYS A 64 -9.48 3.29 -15.99
CA LYS A 64 -9.54 4.49 -15.15
C LYS A 64 -10.95 5.07 -15.08
N VAL A 65 -11.69 5.11 -16.19
CA VAL A 65 -13.10 5.57 -16.18
C VAL A 65 -13.95 4.68 -15.29
N VAL A 66 -13.82 3.36 -15.41
CA VAL A 66 -14.58 2.41 -14.57
C VAL A 66 -14.25 2.57 -13.08
N LEU A 67 -12.99 2.82 -12.76
CA LEU A 67 -12.52 3.01 -11.39
C LEU A 67 -12.73 4.45 -10.87
N GLY A 68 -13.25 5.38 -11.69
CA GLY A 68 -13.44 6.78 -11.32
C GLY A 68 -12.14 7.60 -11.19
N LEU A 69 -11.07 7.18 -11.87
CA LEU A 69 -9.72 7.73 -11.78
C LEU A 69 -9.34 8.66 -12.95
N GLN A 70 -10.31 9.06 -13.78
CA GLN A 70 -10.06 9.80 -15.04
C GLN A 70 -9.25 11.09 -14.86
N GLU A 71 -9.46 11.81 -13.75
CA GLU A 71 -8.76 13.06 -13.44
C GLU A 71 -7.43 12.85 -12.69
N ASP A 72 -7.13 11.61 -12.29
CA ASP A 72 -5.92 11.32 -11.52
C ASP A 72 -4.67 11.34 -12.40
N PRO A 73 -3.55 11.94 -11.94
CA PRO A 73 -2.31 12.07 -12.70
C PRO A 73 -1.48 10.78 -12.68
N ILE A 74 -2.08 9.70 -13.20
CA ILE A 74 -1.49 8.36 -13.32
C ILE A 74 -1.00 8.19 -14.75
N VAL A 75 0.29 7.89 -14.89
CA VAL A 75 0.96 7.66 -16.16
C VAL A 75 1.16 6.16 -16.37
N LEU A 76 0.89 5.67 -17.57
CA LEU A 76 1.22 4.31 -17.98
C LEU A 76 2.63 4.27 -18.62
N GLU A 77 3.49 3.42 -18.09
CA GLU A 77 4.80 3.11 -18.64
C GLU A 77 4.89 1.64 -19.08
N PHE A 78 5.85 1.32 -19.94
CA PHE A 78 6.08 -0.03 -20.43
C PHE A 78 7.53 -0.42 -20.16
N PHE A 79 7.74 -1.62 -19.64
CA PHE A 79 9.08 -2.15 -19.43
C PHE A 79 9.25 -3.53 -20.08
N TRP A 80 10.51 -3.87 -20.33
CA TRP A 80 10.90 -5.19 -20.80
C TRP A 80 11.77 -5.83 -19.73
N GLU A 81 11.22 -6.80 -19.01
CA GLU A 81 12.03 -7.62 -18.12
C GLU A 81 12.69 -8.71 -18.98
N LYS A 82 14.00 -8.61 -19.20
CA LYS A 82 14.73 -9.69 -19.89
C LYS A 82 14.71 -10.90 -18.96
N PRO A 83 14.28 -12.10 -19.40
CA PRO A 83 14.56 -13.31 -18.63
C PRO A 83 16.08 -13.39 -18.40
N LEU A 84 16.49 -13.71 -17.17
CA LEU A 84 17.90 -13.78 -16.83
C LEU A 84 18.60 -14.82 -17.73
N GLN A 85 19.84 -14.52 -18.12
CA GLN A 85 20.56 -15.21 -19.19
C GLN A 85 20.63 -16.74 -19.02
N TYR A 86 20.29 -17.39 -20.12
CA TYR A 86 20.66 -18.74 -20.55
C TYR A 86 22.06 -19.18 -20.07
N GLN A 87 22.18 -20.32 -19.37
CA GLN A 87 23.46 -21.04 -19.25
C GLN A 87 23.63 -21.93 -20.49
N GLU A 88 24.66 -21.64 -21.29
CA GLU A 88 24.97 -22.14 -22.65
C GLU A 88 25.26 -23.65 -22.81
N ASN A 89 24.77 -24.54 -21.94
CA ASN A 89 25.25 -25.93 -21.89
C ASN A 89 24.24 -27.04 -22.20
N ASP A 90 23.10 -26.77 -22.86
CA ASP A 90 22.28 -27.89 -23.35
C ASP A 90 21.54 -27.60 -24.67
N ASP A 91 21.93 -28.34 -25.70
CA ASP A 91 21.66 -28.05 -27.12
C ASP A 91 20.32 -28.64 -27.63
N THR A 92 19.36 -28.94 -26.74
CA THR A 92 18.18 -29.73 -27.13
C THR A 92 16.81 -29.35 -26.55
N THR A 93 16.63 -28.17 -25.95
CA THR A 93 15.31 -27.80 -25.42
C THR A 93 14.87 -26.41 -25.88
N ALA A 94 14.00 -26.40 -26.89
CA ALA A 94 13.16 -25.25 -27.19
C ALA A 94 12.17 -25.06 -26.02
N PHE A 95 12.58 -24.32 -24.99
CA PHE A 95 11.71 -23.99 -23.86
C PHE A 95 10.65 -22.97 -24.30
N LYS A 96 9.39 -23.23 -23.91
CA LYS A 96 8.32 -22.24 -24.04
C LYS A 96 8.60 -21.13 -23.03
N THR A 97 8.67 -19.89 -23.49
CA THR A 97 8.82 -18.68 -22.66
C THR A 97 7.89 -18.66 -21.45
N ALA A 98 6.69 -19.25 -21.55
CA ALA A 98 5.74 -19.40 -20.45
C ALA A 98 6.32 -20.10 -19.21
N ASP A 99 7.20 -21.09 -19.38
CA ASP A 99 7.76 -21.87 -18.27
C ASP A 99 8.83 -21.07 -17.49
N LEU A 100 9.51 -20.12 -18.14
CA LEU A 100 10.43 -19.15 -17.52
C LEU A 100 9.68 -18.09 -16.70
N TYR A 101 8.53 -17.60 -17.18
CA TYR A 101 7.69 -16.65 -16.43
C TYR A 101 7.07 -17.25 -15.16
N GLN A 102 6.95 -18.58 -15.09
CA GLN A 102 6.44 -19.28 -13.90
C GLN A 102 7.54 -19.61 -12.88
N THR A 103 8.80 -19.71 -13.30
CA THR A 103 9.92 -20.14 -12.45
C THR A 103 10.74 -18.97 -11.90
N GLU A 104 10.80 -17.85 -12.64
CA GLU A 104 11.39 -16.60 -12.16
C GLU A 104 10.24 -15.69 -11.73
N ASN A 105 10.31 -15.10 -10.53
CA ASN A 105 9.32 -14.13 -10.00
C ASN A 105 9.32 -12.81 -10.80
N LEU A 106 9.08 -12.88 -12.10
CA LEU A 106 9.05 -11.74 -13.01
C LEU A 106 7.80 -10.90 -12.73
N LYS A 107 7.99 -9.59 -12.68
CA LYS A 107 6.92 -8.65 -12.38
C LYS A 107 6.16 -8.37 -13.67
N LEU A 108 4.86 -8.68 -13.67
CA LEU A 108 3.99 -8.38 -14.81
C LEU A 108 3.55 -6.91 -14.85
N GLY A 109 3.50 -6.27 -13.69
CA GLY A 109 3.18 -4.86 -13.51
C GLY A 109 3.87 -4.30 -12.27
N THR A 110 3.93 -2.96 -12.19
CA THR A 110 4.31 -2.27 -10.95
C THR A 110 3.58 -0.94 -10.82
N TYR A 111 3.18 -0.61 -9.60
CA TYR A 111 2.78 0.73 -9.18
C TYR A 111 3.92 1.44 -8.45
N GLN A 112 4.13 2.72 -8.76
CA GLN A 112 5.13 3.57 -8.12
C GLN A 112 4.57 4.98 -7.87
N LYS A 113 4.82 5.52 -6.67
CA LYS A 113 4.61 6.94 -6.35
C LYS A 113 5.92 7.70 -6.52
N LYS A 114 5.96 8.68 -7.42
CA LYS A 114 7.03 9.69 -7.51
C LYS A 114 6.51 11.03 -6.97
N GLU A 115 7.40 11.99 -6.73
CA GLU A 115 7.09 13.25 -6.02
C GLU A 115 5.81 13.95 -6.51
N ASN A 116 5.61 14.04 -7.84
CA ASN A 116 4.47 14.75 -8.45
C ASN A 116 3.62 13.89 -9.40
N GLN A 117 3.86 12.58 -9.47
CA GLN A 117 3.14 11.71 -10.40
C GLN A 117 3.08 10.26 -9.92
N TYR A 118 2.04 9.55 -10.35
CA TYR A 118 1.87 8.13 -10.11
C TYR A 118 2.15 7.38 -11.40
N ILE A 119 2.89 6.28 -11.31
CA ILE A 119 3.27 5.49 -12.47
C ILE A 119 2.73 4.08 -12.27
N VAL A 120 1.97 3.62 -13.25
CA VAL A 120 1.67 2.21 -13.47
C VAL A 120 2.55 1.77 -14.62
N SER A 121 3.35 0.72 -14.41
CA SER A 121 4.19 0.14 -15.46
C SER A 121 3.70 -1.26 -15.76
N ILE A 122 3.67 -1.66 -17.03
CA ILE A 122 3.32 -3.03 -17.45
C ILE A 122 4.44 -3.68 -18.28
N GLU A 123 4.65 -4.97 -18.08
CA GLU A 123 5.61 -5.75 -18.84
C GLU A 123 5.08 -6.02 -20.26
N MET A 124 5.92 -5.84 -21.27
CA MET A 124 5.49 -5.87 -22.67
C MET A 124 4.95 -7.22 -23.17
N SER A 125 5.31 -8.35 -22.56
CA SER A 125 4.73 -9.66 -22.92
C SER A 125 3.26 -9.78 -22.55
N VAL A 126 2.80 -8.99 -21.57
CA VAL A 126 1.39 -8.97 -21.14
C VAL A 126 0.47 -8.44 -22.25
N LEU A 127 0.99 -7.59 -23.15
CA LEU A 127 0.23 -6.99 -24.26
C LEU A 127 -0.34 -8.00 -25.27
N ARG A 128 0.15 -9.25 -25.24
CA ARG A 128 -0.28 -10.34 -26.11
C ARG A 128 -1.55 -11.03 -25.66
N ASP A 129 -1.91 -10.88 -24.39
CA ASP A 129 -3.06 -11.51 -23.77
C ASP A 129 -3.96 -10.42 -23.19
N HIS A 130 -5.12 -10.24 -23.83
CA HIS A 130 -6.06 -9.18 -23.47
C HIS A 130 -6.54 -9.31 -22.02
N ASP A 131 -6.92 -10.52 -21.60
CA ASP A 131 -7.45 -10.75 -20.26
C ASP A 131 -6.38 -10.52 -19.21
N LYS A 132 -5.15 -10.97 -19.49
CA LYS A 132 -3.98 -10.72 -18.64
C LYS A 132 -3.66 -9.24 -18.54
N MET A 133 -3.68 -8.52 -19.65
CA MET A 133 -3.44 -7.08 -19.68
C MET A 133 -4.47 -6.30 -18.87
N VAL A 134 -5.76 -6.55 -19.09
CA VAL A 134 -6.82 -5.87 -18.35
C VAL A 134 -6.68 -6.14 -16.84
N TYR A 135 -6.49 -7.40 -16.46
CA TYR A 135 -6.30 -7.78 -15.06
C TYR A 135 -5.07 -7.11 -14.44
N THR A 136 -3.91 -7.15 -15.10
CA THR A 136 -2.68 -6.52 -14.59
C THR A 136 -2.84 -5.01 -14.44
N LEU A 137 -3.45 -4.32 -15.41
CA LEU A 137 -3.71 -2.87 -15.29
C LEU A 137 -4.66 -2.55 -14.14
N ALA A 138 -5.74 -3.33 -13.98
CA ALA A 138 -6.68 -3.16 -12.87
C ALA A 138 -6.02 -3.43 -11.51
N HIS A 139 -5.10 -4.39 -11.43
CA HIS A 139 -4.30 -4.70 -10.24
C HIS A 139 -3.42 -3.51 -9.84
N GLU A 140 -2.63 -2.97 -10.76
CA GLU A 140 -1.75 -1.83 -10.46
C GLU A 140 -2.54 -0.54 -10.17
N LEU A 141 -3.71 -0.34 -10.78
CA LEU A 141 -4.61 0.75 -10.41
C LEU A 141 -5.27 0.54 -9.04
N SER A 142 -5.50 -0.71 -8.64
CA SER A 142 -5.96 -1.04 -7.28
C SER A 142 -4.91 -0.70 -6.23
N HIS A 143 -3.61 -0.89 -6.53
CA HIS A 143 -2.52 -0.36 -5.70
C HIS A 143 -2.59 1.15 -5.54
N TYR A 144 -2.87 1.88 -6.61
CA TYR A 144 -3.07 3.33 -6.55
C TYR A 144 -4.26 3.71 -5.63
N ILE A 145 -5.41 3.07 -5.77
CA ILE A 145 -6.58 3.33 -4.91
C ILE A 145 -6.21 3.09 -3.44
N LEU A 146 -5.59 1.95 -3.12
CA LEU A 146 -5.26 1.57 -1.76
C LEU A 146 -4.15 2.45 -1.15
N LEU A 147 -3.05 2.65 -1.87
CA LEU A 147 -1.84 3.29 -1.33
C LEU A 147 -1.78 4.80 -1.55
N ALA A 148 -2.41 5.34 -2.60
CA ALA A 148 -2.42 6.79 -2.86
C ALA A 148 -3.72 7.46 -2.41
N GLN A 149 -4.88 6.95 -2.81
CA GLN A 149 -6.16 7.61 -2.48
C GLN A 149 -6.60 7.34 -1.04
N LYS A 150 -6.50 6.07 -0.60
CA LYS A 150 -6.84 5.69 0.78
C LYS A 150 -5.67 5.84 1.74
N GLU A 151 -4.46 6.03 1.20
CA GLU A 151 -3.18 6.07 1.92
C GLU A 151 -3.09 4.95 2.96
N LEU A 152 -3.34 3.70 2.53
CA LEU A 152 -3.07 2.54 3.37
C LEU A 152 -1.59 2.55 3.75
N PHE A 153 -1.31 2.40 5.04
CA PHE A 153 0.08 2.41 5.55
C PHE A 153 0.84 1.10 5.23
N PHE A 154 0.18 0.14 4.58
CA PHE A 154 0.70 -1.17 4.26
C PHE A 154 0.32 -1.59 2.83
N ASN A 155 1.18 -2.41 2.22
CA ASN A 155 0.89 -3.05 0.94
C ASN A 155 0.43 -4.50 1.19
N ASP A 156 -0.74 -4.86 0.65
CA ASP A 156 -1.30 -6.21 0.71
C ASP A 156 -1.81 -6.60 -0.68
N GLU A 157 -1.06 -7.48 -1.35
CA GLU A 157 -1.35 -7.89 -2.72
C GLU A 157 -2.61 -8.76 -2.82
N THR A 158 -2.93 -9.55 -1.79
CA THR A 158 -4.20 -10.28 -1.73
C THR A 158 -5.37 -9.31 -1.60
N LEU A 159 -5.23 -8.26 -0.81
CA LEU A 159 -6.24 -7.20 -0.70
C LEU A 159 -6.41 -6.46 -2.03
N THR A 160 -5.31 -6.25 -2.75
CA THR A 160 -5.29 -5.65 -4.09
C THR A 160 -6.03 -6.53 -5.09
N ASP A 161 -5.76 -7.84 -5.13
CA ASP A 161 -6.51 -8.81 -5.93
C ASP A 161 -8.00 -8.80 -5.60
N LEU A 162 -8.37 -8.79 -4.32
CA LEU A 162 -9.77 -8.73 -3.89
C LEU A 162 -10.45 -7.42 -4.33
N LEU A 163 -9.72 -6.30 -4.35
CA LEU A 163 -10.24 -5.03 -4.87
C LEU A 163 -10.50 -5.11 -6.38
N VAL A 164 -9.63 -5.77 -7.14
CA VAL A 164 -9.85 -6.04 -8.57
C VAL A 164 -11.15 -6.84 -8.80
N LEU A 165 -11.39 -7.88 -8.00
CA LEU A 165 -12.64 -8.64 -8.05
C LEU A 165 -13.85 -7.77 -7.68
N ALA A 166 -13.72 -6.98 -6.61
CA ALA A 166 -14.79 -6.12 -6.11
C ALA A 166 -15.13 -4.96 -7.05
N THR A 167 -14.18 -4.50 -7.86
CA THR A 167 -14.37 -3.41 -8.84
C THR A 167 -14.89 -3.88 -10.20
N GLY A 168 -15.20 -5.18 -10.33
CA GLY A 168 -15.91 -5.73 -11.49
C GLY A 168 -15.04 -6.52 -12.45
N PHE A 169 -13.72 -6.56 -12.26
CA PHE A 169 -12.78 -7.24 -13.18
C PHE A 169 -12.60 -8.74 -12.89
N GLY A 170 -13.56 -9.35 -12.18
CA GLY A 170 -13.50 -10.75 -11.78
C GLY A 170 -13.50 -11.77 -12.93
N SER A 171 -14.09 -11.41 -14.07
CA SER A 171 -14.07 -12.21 -15.31
C SER A 171 -12.64 -12.36 -15.86
N TYR A 172 -11.88 -11.26 -15.92
CA TYR A 172 -10.50 -11.21 -16.37
C TYR A 172 -9.57 -11.98 -15.44
N TRP A 173 -9.71 -11.74 -14.13
CA TRP A 173 -9.01 -12.55 -13.12
C TRP A 173 -9.28 -14.04 -13.35
N TYR A 174 -10.55 -14.43 -13.52
CA TYR A 174 -10.87 -15.84 -13.75
C TYR A 174 -10.29 -16.39 -15.06
N ALA A 175 -10.31 -15.61 -16.14
CA ALA A 175 -9.80 -16.01 -17.45
C ALA A 175 -8.30 -16.34 -17.41
N VAL A 176 -7.51 -15.46 -16.77
CA VAL A 176 -6.07 -15.65 -16.56
C VAL A 176 -5.80 -16.91 -15.72
N PHE A 177 -6.61 -17.15 -14.67
CA PHE A 177 -6.39 -18.22 -13.69
C PHE A 177 -7.12 -19.52 -14.05
N LYS A 178 -7.77 -19.59 -15.22
CA LYS A 178 -8.56 -20.75 -15.61
C LYS A 178 -7.71 -22.01 -15.70
N ASN A 179 -6.47 -21.89 -16.20
CA ASN A 179 -5.58 -23.00 -16.50
C ASN A 179 -4.45 -23.19 -15.48
N GLU A 180 -4.33 -22.30 -14.50
CA GLU A 180 -3.25 -22.31 -13.51
C GLU A 180 -3.84 -22.50 -12.10
N GLU A 181 -3.18 -23.28 -11.24
CA GLU A 181 -3.63 -23.45 -9.85
C GLU A 181 -3.25 -22.23 -8.99
N THR A 182 -2.18 -21.53 -9.35
CA THR A 182 -1.66 -20.31 -8.72
C THR A 182 -0.99 -19.40 -9.75
N THR A 183 -1.65 -18.32 -10.10
CA THR A 183 -1.01 -17.06 -10.53
C THR A 183 -1.50 -15.97 -9.58
N GLY A 184 -0.86 -14.80 -9.47
CA GLY A 184 -1.24 -13.79 -8.46
C GLY A 184 -1.19 -14.28 -6.99
N TYR A 185 -1.98 -13.65 -6.10
CA TYR A 185 -1.91 -13.87 -4.65
C TYR A 185 -3.15 -14.59 -4.07
N LEU A 186 -4.16 -14.84 -4.89
CA LEU A 186 -5.30 -15.70 -4.59
C LEU A 186 -5.16 -17.03 -5.34
N SER A 187 -5.31 -18.16 -4.64
CA SER A 187 -5.53 -19.43 -5.34
C SER A 187 -6.86 -19.39 -6.09
N LYS A 188 -6.99 -20.24 -7.12
CA LYS A 188 -8.23 -20.35 -7.89
C LYS A 188 -9.47 -20.57 -7.02
N LYS A 189 -9.36 -21.34 -5.93
CA LYS A 189 -10.48 -21.60 -5.01
C LYS A 189 -10.84 -20.36 -4.21
N GLU A 190 -9.84 -19.63 -3.76
CA GLU A 190 -9.99 -18.41 -2.96
C GLU A 190 -10.67 -17.32 -3.77
N GLY A 191 -10.19 -17.02 -4.99
CA GLY A 191 -10.86 -16.02 -5.81
C GLY A 191 -12.24 -16.45 -6.32
N LEU A 192 -12.49 -17.74 -6.60
CA LEU A 192 -13.85 -18.23 -6.86
C LEU A 192 -14.78 -18.09 -5.65
N TYR A 193 -14.27 -18.28 -4.43
CA TYR A 193 -15.04 -18.03 -3.21
C TYR A 193 -15.32 -16.54 -3.02
N ALA A 194 -14.33 -15.67 -3.25
CA ALA A 194 -14.51 -14.22 -3.21
C ALA A 194 -15.57 -13.74 -4.22
N LEU A 195 -15.55 -14.26 -5.45
CA LEU A 195 -16.57 -13.98 -6.46
C LEU A 195 -17.96 -14.47 -6.02
N ALA A 196 -18.06 -15.67 -5.45
CA ALA A 196 -19.33 -16.16 -4.90
C ALA A 196 -19.86 -15.23 -3.79
N TRP A 197 -18.98 -14.76 -2.91
CA TRP A 197 -19.31 -13.80 -1.86
C TRP A 197 -19.82 -12.48 -2.44
N LEU A 198 -19.07 -11.89 -3.38
CA LEU A 198 -19.43 -10.62 -4.04
C LEU A 198 -20.78 -10.72 -4.77
N SER A 199 -21.04 -11.85 -5.44
CA SER A 199 -22.32 -12.08 -6.14
C SER A 199 -23.53 -12.07 -5.18
N ILE A 200 -23.36 -12.63 -3.97
CA ILE A 200 -24.41 -12.61 -2.95
C ILE A 200 -24.53 -11.20 -2.36
N HIS A 201 -23.40 -10.60 -2.00
CA HIS A 201 -23.34 -9.30 -1.34
C HIS A 201 -23.97 -8.20 -2.20
N LYS A 202 -23.70 -8.20 -3.50
CA LYS A 202 -24.22 -7.22 -4.47
C LYS A 202 -25.55 -7.64 -5.10
N ASN A 203 -26.02 -8.85 -4.83
CA ASN A 203 -27.19 -9.45 -5.50
C ASN A 203 -27.05 -9.46 -7.04
N GLU A 204 -25.85 -9.81 -7.52
CA GLU A 204 -25.51 -9.85 -8.96
C GLU A 204 -25.26 -11.29 -9.41
N THR A 205 -25.53 -11.58 -10.68
CA THR A 205 -25.23 -12.90 -11.27
C THR A 205 -23.88 -12.84 -11.98
N ILE A 206 -22.91 -13.63 -11.49
CA ILE A 206 -21.61 -13.79 -12.16
C ILE A 206 -21.70 -14.95 -13.16
N SER A 207 -21.60 -14.64 -14.45
CA SER A 207 -21.57 -15.64 -15.52
C SER A 207 -20.15 -16.13 -15.78
N ILE A 208 -19.73 -17.20 -15.10
CA ILE A 208 -18.49 -17.94 -15.40
C ILE A 208 -18.88 -19.32 -15.96
N SER A 209 -18.89 -19.43 -17.29
CA SER A 209 -19.49 -20.55 -18.05
C SER A 209 -19.09 -21.94 -17.54
N ASP A 210 -17.83 -22.10 -17.13
CA ASP A 210 -17.23 -23.41 -16.83
C ASP A 210 -17.24 -23.78 -15.33
N GLN A 211 -17.65 -22.86 -14.44
CA GLN A 211 -17.61 -23.06 -12.98
C GLN A 211 -18.94 -22.77 -12.27
N SER A 212 -20.03 -22.62 -13.03
CA SER A 212 -21.38 -22.37 -12.48
C SER A 212 -21.77 -23.29 -11.33
N LYS A 213 -21.40 -24.58 -11.38
CA LYS A 213 -21.64 -25.55 -10.29
C LYS A 213 -20.80 -25.27 -9.03
N THR A 214 -19.52 -24.94 -9.19
CA THR A 214 -18.62 -24.63 -8.07
C THR A 214 -19.02 -23.32 -7.41
N LEU A 215 -19.28 -22.29 -8.21
CA LEU A 215 -19.74 -20.99 -7.75
C LEU A 215 -21.06 -21.13 -6.97
N LYS A 216 -22.03 -21.87 -7.52
CA LYS A 216 -23.29 -22.15 -6.83
C LYS A 216 -23.08 -22.86 -5.49
N LYS A 217 -22.18 -23.85 -5.44
CA LYS A 217 -21.85 -24.54 -4.18
C LYS A 217 -21.28 -23.57 -3.13
N TYR A 218 -20.41 -22.65 -3.54
CA TYR A 218 -19.85 -21.64 -2.64
C TYR A 218 -20.91 -20.62 -2.21
N GLN A 219 -21.81 -20.22 -3.11
CA GLN A 219 -22.95 -19.37 -2.77
C GLN A 219 -23.88 -20.04 -1.75
N ASP A 220 -24.21 -21.32 -1.95
CA ASP A 220 -25.03 -22.09 -1.02
C ASP A 220 -24.35 -22.21 0.35
N HIS A 221 -23.03 -22.41 0.38
CA HIS A 221 -22.25 -22.41 1.61
C HIS A 221 -22.33 -21.08 2.36
N ILE A 222 -22.06 -19.97 1.67
CA ILE A 222 -22.08 -18.62 2.25
C ILE A 222 -23.47 -18.29 2.83
N LYS A 223 -24.55 -18.63 2.11
CA LYS A 223 -25.94 -18.42 2.59
C LYS A 223 -26.28 -19.25 3.83
N ASN A 224 -25.64 -20.40 4.02
CA ASN A 224 -25.88 -21.26 5.17
C ASN A 224 -25.01 -20.85 6.39
N GLU A 225 -23.90 -20.15 6.17
CA GLU A 225 -22.95 -19.75 7.21
C GLU A 225 -23.19 -18.37 7.83
N THR A 226 -24.18 -17.60 7.36
CA THR A 226 -24.51 -16.23 7.84
C THR A 226 -24.87 -16.09 9.33
N THR A 227 -24.51 -17.05 10.19
CA THR A 227 -24.80 -17.08 11.63
C THR A 227 -23.57 -17.20 12.56
N SER A 228 -22.34 -17.38 12.07
CA SER A 228 -21.16 -17.46 12.95
C SER A 228 -20.31 -16.19 12.94
N ASN A 229 -20.33 -15.44 14.06
CA ASN A 229 -19.38 -14.37 14.34
C ASN A 229 -17.98 -14.96 14.59
N HIS A 230 -17.22 -15.21 13.53
CA HIS A 230 -15.82 -15.60 13.68
C HIS A 230 -14.97 -14.37 14.00
N LYS A 231 -14.49 -14.28 15.26
CA LYS A 231 -13.40 -13.38 15.61
C LYS A 231 -12.09 -13.99 15.13
N ASP A 232 -11.46 -13.37 14.14
CA ASP A 232 -10.13 -13.76 13.69
C ASP A 232 -9.05 -13.09 14.56
N ASN A 233 -8.62 -13.78 15.60
CA ASN A 233 -7.53 -13.30 16.46
C ASN A 233 -6.15 -13.36 15.77
N THR A 234 -6.01 -14.06 14.63
CA THR A 234 -4.72 -14.13 13.91
C THR A 234 -4.41 -12.82 13.16
N SER A 235 -5.45 -12.03 12.87
CA SER A 235 -5.34 -10.73 12.23
C SER A 235 -4.53 -9.71 13.05
N GLU A 236 -4.77 -9.58 14.36
CA GLU A 236 -4.13 -8.54 15.20
C GLU A 236 -2.60 -8.65 15.22
N LEU A 237 -2.08 -9.89 15.28
CA LEU A 237 -0.64 -10.17 15.25
C LEU A 237 0.01 -9.76 13.92
N SER A 238 -0.68 -10.02 12.81
CA SER A 238 -0.18 -9.67 11.47
C SER A 238 -0.05 -8.15 11.29
N PHE A 239 -1.00 -7.38 11.85
CA PHE A 239 -0.96 -5.92 11.79
C PHE A 239 0.06 -5.30 12.73
N LEU A 240 0.39 -5.97 13.85
CA LEU A 240 1.40 -5.47 14.77
C LEU A 240 2.76 -5.29 14.06
N SER A 241 3.26 -6.31 13.36
CA SER A 241 4.55 -6.22 12.68
C SER A 241 4.54 -5.17 11.55
N VAL A 242 3.46 -5.10 10.79
CA VAL A 242 3.29 -4.13 9.71
C VAL A 242 3.24 -2.70 10.24
N PHE A 243 2.49 -2.46 11.32
CA PHE A 243 2.41 -1.16 11.99
C PHE A 243 3.76 -0.72 12.57
N LEU A 244 4.55 -1.66 13.10
CA LEU A 244 5.87 -1.37 13.63
C LEU A 244 6.87 -1.01 12.55
N ASN A 245 6.89 -1.76 11.46
CA ASN A 245 7.70 -1.40 10.29
C ASN A 245 7.32 -0.02 9.77
N HIS A 246 6.03 0.32 9.78
CA HIS A 246 5.57 1.66 9.44
C HIS A 246 6.09 2.74 10.41
N CYS A 247 6.05 2.49 11.72
CA CYS A 247 6.65 3.36 12.72
C CYS A 247 8.16 3.56 12.49
N ILE A 248 8.90 2.47 12.29
CA ILE A 248 10.35 2.51 12.02
C ILE A 248 10.63 3.35 10.76
N ASN A 249 9.88 3.12 9.68
CA ASN A 249 10.00 3.90 8.45
C ASN A 249 9.76 5.41 8.68
N ILE A 250 8.84 5.81 9.56
CA ILE A 250 8.64 7.24 9.89
C ILE A 250 9.88 7.81 10.61
N ILE A 251 10.50 7.02 11.49
CA ILE A 251 11.69 7.43 12.25
C ILE A 251 12.94 7.53 11.35
N GLU A 252 13.13 6.55 10.45
CA GLU A 252 14.33 6.41 9.63
C GLU A 252 14.36 7.34 8.42
N ASN A 253 13.21 7.66 7.81
CA ASN A 253 13.16 8.42 6.54
C ASN A 253 13.43 9.93 6.65
N LYS A 254 14.02 10.40 7.75
CA LYS A 254 14.20 11.85 7.98
C LYS A 254 15.63 12.18 8.35
N GLU A 255 16.45 12.37 7.31
CA GLU A 255 17.72 13.07 7.43
C GLU A 255 17.48 14.57 7.65
N VAL A 256 18.26 15.15 8.56
CA VAL A 256 18.28 16.60 8.74
C VAL A 256 18.90 17.22 7.50
N ASN A 257 18.23 18.21 6.90
CA ASN A 257 18.75 18.91 5.73
C ASN A 257 20.09 19.60 6.05
N ASP A 258 21.16 19.21 5.37
CA ASP A 258 22.51 19.81 5.48
C ASP A 258 22.50 21.34 5.32
N SER A 259 21.55 21.86 4.53
CA SER A 259 21.34 23.29 4.33
C SER A 259 20.99 24.02 5.63
N PHE A 260 20.14 23.41 6.48
CA PHE A 260 19.76 23.99 7.76
C PHE A 260 20.95 24.12 8.69
N LEU A 261 21.69 23.01 8.87
CA LEU A 261 22.88 22.98 9.72
C LEU A 261 23.90 24.04 9.27
N LYS A 262 24.12 24.14 7.95
CA LYS A 262 24.99 25.16 7.36
C LYS A 262 24.54 26.58 7.68
N ASN A 263 23.24 26.88 7.57
CA ASN A 263 22.70 28.19 7.88
C ASN A 263 22.85 28.54 9.37
N VAL A 264 22.64 27.59 10.27
CA VAL A 264 22.80 27.85 11.70
C VAL A 264 24.28 28.00 12.09
N LEU A 265 25.20 27.23 11.50
CA LEU A 265 26.64 27.42 11.66
C LEU A 265 27.06 28.81 11.19
N LEU A 266 26.59 29.23 10.01
CA LEU A 266 26.83 30.56 9.46
C LEU A 266 26.31 31.66 10.40
N TYR A 267 25.11 31.48 10.95
CA TYR A 267 24.53 32.39 11.92
C TYR A 267 25.41 32.53 13.17
N ASN A 268 25.81 31.39 13.76
CA ASN A 268 26.60 31.33 14.98
C ASN A 268 28.00 31.94 14.82
N GLU A 269 28.68 31.63 13.71
CA GLU A 269 30.05 32.05 13.50
C GLU A 269 30.16 33.52 13.09
N GLN A 270 29.18 34.02 12.33
CA GLN A 270 29.35 35.26 11.58
C GLN A 270 28.26 36.29 11.81
N VAL A 271 26.99 35.90 11.66
CA VAL A 271 25.86 36.84 11.77
C VAL A 271 25.75 37.37 13.19
N LYS A 272 25.80 36.47 14.18
CA LYS A 272 25.77 36.83 15.60
C LYS A 272 26.93 37.74 16.01
N LYS A 273 28.12 37.58 15.41
CA LYS A 273 29.33 38.36 15.76
C LYS A 273 29.40 39.72 15.06
N GLY A 274 28.34 40.15 14.36
CA GLY A 274 28.31 41.43 13.65
C GLY A 274 29.23 41.50 12.42
N ARG A 275 29.71 40.36 11.91
CA ARG A 275 30.66 40.28 10.78
C ARG A 275 29.97 40.28 9.41
N ALA A 276 28.78 40.87 9.33
CA ALA A 276 27.86 40.73 8.20
C ALA A 276 28.35 41.36 6.88
N SER A 277 29.33 42.25 6.90
CA SER A 277 29.81 42.96 5.71
C SER A 277 30.54 42.09 4.68
N LYS A 278 30.78 40.80 4.96
CA LYS A 278 31.50 39.88 4.08
C LYS A 278 30.63 38.84 3.36
N PHE A 279 29.30 38.91 3.44
CA PHE A 279 28.43 37.88 2.85
C PHE A 279 27.98 38.20 1.42
N LYS A 280 27.94 37.15 0.59
CA LYS A 280 27.22 37.13 -0.70
C LYS A 280 25.69 37.08 -0.52
N LYS A 281 25.21 36.47 0.58
CA LYS A 281 23.79 36.33 0.93
C LYS A 281 23.43 37.32 2.03
N HIS A 282 22.28 38.00 1.96
CA HIS A 282 21.96 39.03 2.94
C HIS A 282 21.68 38.39 4.30
N ARG A 283 22.04 39.10 5.39
CA ARG A 283 21.75 38.67 6.77
C ARG A 283 20.28 38.25 6.91
N THR A 284 19.37 39.07 6.40
CA THR A 284 17.93 38.83 6.42
C THR A 284 17.55 37.47 5.83
N ASP A 285 18.20 37.05 4.75
CA ASP A 285 17.90 35.77 4.09
C ASP A 285 18.28 34.59 4.99
N VAL A 286 19.48 34.62 5.58
CA VAL A 286 19.93 33.56 6.53
C VAL A 286 18.98 33.47 7.71
N LEU A 287 18.47 34.62 8.18
CA LEU A 287 17.55 34.63 9.31
C LEU A 287 16.18 34.03 8.94
N ASN A 288 15.65 34.40 7.78
CA ASN A 288 14.38 33.88 7.28
C ASN A 288 14.47 32.39 6.98
N ASP A 289 15.57 31.92 6.38
CA ASP A 289 15.79 30.50 6.12
C ASP A 289 15.73 29.67 7.40
N ILE A 290 16.39 30.11 8.48
CA ILE A 290 16.37 29.40 9.77
C ILE A 290 14.94 29.34 10.33
N LYS A 291 14.20 30.44 10.31
CA LYS A 291 12.82 30.48 10.82
C LYS A 291 11.89 29.56 10.00
N ASN A 292 11.98 29.65 8.68
CA ASN A 292 11.16 28.85 7.77
C ASN A 292 11.45 27.35 7.94
N GLU A 293 12.72 26.97 8.10
CA GLU A 293 13.09 25.58 8.30
C GLU A 293 12.61 25.05 9.66
N ILE A 294 12.73 25.82 10.74
CA ILE A 294 12.19 25.39 12.05
C ILE A 294 10.67 25.19 11.95
N GLN A 295 9.96 26.11 11.29
CA GLN A 295 8.52 25.98 11.10
C GLN A 295 8.17 24.74 10.26
N HIS A 296 8.91 24.49 9.18
CA HIS A 296 8.76 23.29 8.36
C HIS A 296 9.00 22.01 9.18
N LEU A 297 10.03 21.95 10.02
CA LEU A 297 10.30 20.80 10.88
C LEU A 297 9.17 20.53 11.91
N LYS A 298 8.53 21.58 12.43
CA LYS A 298 7.35 21.44 13.28
C LYS A 298 6.15 20.90 12.51
N GLU A 299 5.90 21.40 11.31
CA GLU A 299 4.83 20.86 10.43
C GLU A 299 5.08 19.38 10.12
N GLU A 300 6.32 19.02 9.85
CA GLU A 300 6.74 17.63 9.65
C GLU A 300 6.53 16.76 10.89
N ASN A 301 6.78 17.26 12.10
CA ASN A 301 6.45 16.56 13.35
C ASN A 301 4.95 16.28 13.48
N GLN A 302 4.11 17.25 13.15
CA GLN A 302 2.65 17.10 13.21
C GLN A 302 2.14 16.10 12.16
N LYS A 303 2.75 16.07 10.97
CA LYS A 303 2.45 15.05 9.96
C LYS A 303 2.77 13.62 10.43
N GLU A 304 3.79 13.42 11.25
CA GLU A 304 4.08 12.09 11.84
C GLU A 304 2.93 11.60 12.72
N ILE A 305 2.40 12.47 13.60
CA ILE A 305 1.25 12.13 14.46
C ILE A 305 0.02 11.81 13.60
N LEU A 306 -0.25 12.64 12.58
CA LEU A 306 -1.40 12.43 11.69
C LEU A 306 -1.30 11.09 10.94
N THR A 307 -0.10 10.77 10.45
CA THR A 307 0.19 9.51 9.76
C THR A 307 -0.08 8.31 10.68
N LEU A 308 0.37 8.36 11.93
CA LEU A 308 0.11 7.29 12.91
C LEU A 308 -1.36 7.17 13.28
N LYS A 309 -2.04 8.28 13.53
CA LYS A 309 -3.49 8.27 13.79
C LYS A 309 -4.25 7.61 12.65
N LYS A 310 -3.90 7.96 11.40
CA LYS A 310 -4.49 7.35 10.22
C LYS A 310 -4.23 5.85 10.17
N ALA A 311 -3.01 5.41 10.45
CA ALA A 311 -2.68 4.00 10.50
C ALA A 311 -3.49 3.25 11.56
N ILE A 312 -3.64 3.82 12.76
CA ILE A 312 -4.46 3.25 13.84
C ILE A 312 -5.92 3.15 13.41
N THR A 313 -6.50 4.20 12.82
CA THR A 313 -7.87 4.16 12.30
C THR A 313 -8.05 3.06 11.24
N GLN A 314 -7.07 2.84 10.38
CA GLN A 314 -7.13 1.75 9.40
C GLN A 314 -7.07 0.37 10.05
N ILE A 315 -6.32 0.20 11.14
CA ILE A 315 -6.30 -1.05 11.93
C ILE A 315 -7.65 -1.24 12.65
N GLU A 316 -8.24 -0.19 13.22
CA GLU A 316 -9.58 -0.25 13.83
C GLU A 316 -10.63 -0.68 12.80
N LEU A 317 -10.58 -0.08 11.60
CA LEU A 317 -11.43 -0.47 10.47
C LEU A 317 -11.19 -1.93 10.08
N TYR A 318 -9.96 -2.42 10.09
CA TYR A 318 -9.66 -3.81 9.80
C TYR A 318 -10.28 -4.73 10.86
N ILE A 319 -9.91 -4.55 12.14
CA ILE A 319 -10.27 -5.43 13.27
C ILE A 319 -11.76 -5.32 13.67
N GLN A 320 -12.47 -4.27 13.25
CA GLN A 320 -13.86 -3.97 13.62
C GLN A 320 -14.09 -3.78 15.13
N GLN A 321 -13.07 -3.37 15.87
CA GLN A 321 -13.19 -3.10 17.30
C GLN A 321 -12.46 -1.81 17.63
N PRO A 322 -13.02 -0.95 18.51
CA PRO A 322 -12.29 0.16 19.07
C PRO A 322 -11.01 -0.36 19.72
N ILE A 323 -9.92 0.35 19.48
CA ILE A 323 -8.59 -0.01 19.96
C ILE A 323 -8.34 0.67 21.35
N GLU A 324 -9.42 0.95 22.09
CA GLU A 324 -9.43 1.54 23.44
C GLU A 324 -8.54 0.69 24.39
N ASP A 325 -7.60 1.35 25.09
CA ASP A 325 -6.55 0.73 25.94
C ASP A 325 -5.57 -0.23 25.23
N SER A 326 -5.36 -0.07 23.93
CA SER A 326 -4.44 -0.92 23.17
C SER A 326 -2.96 -0.52 23.26
N PHE A 327 -2.14 -1.45 22.77
CA PHE A 327 -0.76 -1.20 22.37
C PHE A 327 -0.60 0.01 21.42
N TYR A 328 -1.51 0.17 20.45
CA TYR A 328 -1.43 1.21 19.44
C TYR A 328 -1.63 2.62 20.02
N ASN A 329 -2.57 2.77 20.97
CA ASN A 329 -2.79 4.04 21.65
C ASN A 329 -1.59 4.41 22.54
N GLN A 330 -0.98 3.43 23.22
CA GLN A 330 0.26 3.68 23.96
C GLN A 330 1.38 4.18 23.04
N VAL A 331 1.55 3.56 21.86
CA VAL A 331 2.52 4.02 20.85
C VAL A 331 2.22 5.47 20.44
N LEU A 332 0.96 5.81 20.15
CA LEU A 332 0.56 7.15 19.76
C LEU A 332 0.80 8.19 20.88
N GLU A 333 0.51 7.85 22.13
CA GLU A 333 0.76 8.71 23.30
C GLU A 333 2.25 8.99 23.46
N TYR A 334 3.10 7.96 23.43
CA TYR A 334 4.55 8.15 23.47
C TYR A 334 5.01 9.01 22.30
N TRP A 335 4.55 8.74 21.08
CA TRP A 335 4.94 9.52 19.92
C TRP A 335 4.57 10.99 20.04
N THR A 336 3.35 11.27 20.49
CA THR A 336 2.83 12.61 20.70
C THR A 336 3.70 13.36 21.72
N HIS A 337 4.03 12.70 22.84
CA HIS A 337 4.92 13.26 23.85
C HIS A 337 6.31 13.63 23.29
N TYR A 338 6.92 12.76 22.47
CA TYR A 338 8.21 13.08 21.85
C TYR A 338 8.13 14.20 20.82
N VAL A 339 7.06 14.27 20.04
CA VAL A 339 6.83 15.40 19.13
C VAL A 339 6.70 16.71 19.91
N GLU A 340 5.98 16.73 21.03
CA GLU A 340 5.87 17.91 21.89
C GLU A 340 7.23 18.35 22.45
N LEU A 341 8.07 17.40 22.88
CA LEU A 341 9.43 17.71 23.34
C LEU A 341 10.29 18.31 22.21
N ARG A 342 10.22 17.77 20.98
CA ARG A 342 10.93 18.36 19.82
C ARG A 342 10.43 19.77 19.52
N ASP A 343 9.11 19.97 19.52
CA ASP A 343 8.52 21.27 19.25
C ASP A 343 8.92 22.30 20.33
N GLN A 344 9.01 21.92 21.60
CA GLN A 344 9.52 22.77 22.67
C GLN A 344 11.00 23.16 22.48
N GLU A 345 11.84 22.24 22.01
CA GLU A 345 13.23 22.53 21.67
C GLU A 345 13.34 23.51 20.49
N PHE A 346 12.48 23.36 19.48
CA PHE A 346 12.39 24.30 18.36
C PHE A 346 11.95 25.69 18.80
N GLU A 347 10.99 25.81 19.72
CA GLU A 347 10.60 27.10 20.31
C GLU A 347 11.73 27.74 21.12
N LEU A 348 12.50 26.93 21.85
CA LEU A 348 13.68 27.41 22.58
C LEU A 348 14.77 27.90 21.61
N LEU A 349 14.99 27.20 20.49
CA LEU A 349 15.89 27.63 19.43
C LEU A 349 15.45 28.97 18.83
N LEU A 350 14.17 29.12 18.49
CA LEU A 350 13.61 30.38 17.99
C LEU A 350 13.77 31.51 19.01
N THR A 351 13.47 31.25 20.28
CA THR A 351 13.64 32.23 21.36
C THR A 351 15.12 32.64 21.51
N ASN A 352 16.05 31.69 21.47
CA ASN A 352 17.48 31.98 21.53
C ASN A 352 17.95 32.77 20.31
N PHE A 353 17.43 32.42 19.13
CA PHE A 353 17.69 33.10 17.88
C PHE A 353 17.26 34.58 17.92
N GLU A 354 16.04 34.85 18.39
CA GLU A 354 15.49 36.21 18.51
C GLU A 354 16.23 37.05 19.54
N ASN A 355 16.74 36.41 20.60
CA ASN A 355 17.59 37.06 21.59
C ASN A 355 19.07 37.21 21.16
N ASN A 356 19.38 36.98 19.89
CA ASN A 356 20.75 36.99 19.34
C ASN A 356 21.73 36.07 20.11
N LYS A 357 21.25 34.97 20.68
CA LYS A 357 22.07 33.98 21.40
C LYS A 357 22.68 32.98 20.41
N LYS A 358 23.63 32.17 20.90
CA LYS A 358 24.22 31.07 20.11
C LYS A 358 23.15 29.99 20.02
N LEU A 359 22.94 29.44 18.84
CA LEU A 359 22.07 28.29 18.64
C LEU A 359 22.88 27.03 18.89
N ASP A 360 22.50 26.27 19.92
CA ASP A 360 23.05 24.95 20.16
C ASP A 360 22.20 23.93 19.39
N ILE A 361 22.80 23.35 18.36
CA ILE A 361 22.10 22.48 17.42
C ILE A 361 22.32 21.01 17.79
N GLU A 362 23.41 20.70 18.49
CA GLU A 362 23.75 19.31 18.79
C GLU A 362 22.71 18.68 19.72
N THR A 363 22.14 19.44 20.65
CA THR A 363 21.09 18.96 21.53
C THR A 363 19.73 18.84 20.82
N THR A 364 19.41 19.75 19.89
CA THR A 364 18.09 19.81 19.24
C THR A 364 17.95 18.98 17.96
N LEU A 365 19.03 18.74 17.21
CA LEU A 365 18.98 17.98 15.94
C LEU A 365 19.58 16.58 16.04
N ARG A 366 20.40 16.27 17.06
CA ARG A 366 20.82 14.89 17.24
C ARG A 366 19.58 14.11 17.61
N ASN A 367 19.27 13.12 16.78
CA ASN A 367 18.23 12.11 16.87
C ASN A 367 17.93 11.50 18.25
N THR A 368 18.54 11.93 19.35
CA THR A 368 18.34 11.48 20.73
C THR A 368 16.88 11.20 21.08
N GLN A 369 15.96 12.10 20.76
CA GLN A 369 14.53 11.89 21.01
C GLN A 369 13.91 10.81 20.11
N ARG A 370 14.33 10.73 18.85
CA ARG A 370 13.91 9.66 17.91
C ARG A 370 14.52 8.31 18.28
N THR A 371 15.78 8.27 18.70
CA THR A 371 16.48 7.08 19.18
C THR A 371 15.82 6.57 20.46
N ASP A 372 15.52 7.45 21.42
CA ASP A 372 14.83 7.09 22.65
C ASP A 372 13.39 6.59 22.37
N LEU A 373 12.67 7.27 21.47
CA LEU A 373 11.38 6.78 20.97
C LEU A 373 11.52 5.38 20.35
N SER A 374 12.48 5.16 19.45
CA SER A 374 12.74 3.85 18.83
C SER A 374 12.99 2.76 19.87
N SER A 375 13.88 3.02 20.85
CA SER A 375 14.17 2.08 21.94
C SER A 375 12.95 1.78 22.81
N LYS A 376 12.09 2.79 23.07
CA LYS A 376 10.83 2.57 23.80
C LYS A 376 9.83 1.75 23.00
N LEU A 377 9.72 1.98 21.70
CA LEU A 377 8.86 1.19 20.82
C LEU A 377 9.31 -0.27 20.82
N GLU A 378 10.59 -0.55 20.63
CA GLU A 378 11.15 -1.91 20.71
C GLU A 378 10.79 -2.60 22.04
N LEU A 379 10.89 -1.89 23.16
CA LEU A 379 10.53 -2.43 24.48
C LEU A 379 9.02 -2.77 24.58
N LEU A 380 8.15 -1.89 24.08
CA LEU A 380 6.70 -2.14 24.07
C LEU A 380 6.36 -3.35 23.20
N VAL A 381 7.02 -3.49 22.06
CA VAL A 381 6.84 -4.61 21.13
C VAL A 381 7.21 -5.92 21.80
N ASN A 382 8.40 -5.98 22.39
CA ASN A 382 8.87 -7.19 23.08
C ASN A 382 7.88 -7.60 24.18
N LYS A 383 7.38 -6.64 24.97
CA LYS A 383 6.34 -6.91 25.99
C LYS A 383 5.04 -7.45 25.40
N LYS A 384 4.57 -6.91 24.27
CA LYS A 384 3.32 -7.37 23.62
C LYS A 384 3.51 -8.76 22.99
N VAL A 385 4.64 -9.01 22.34
CA VAL A 385 4.99 -10.33 21.77
C VAL A 385 5.07 -11.40 22.87
N ASP A 386 5.74 -11.10 23.98
CA ASP A 386 5.83 -12.03 25.11
C ASP A 386 4.46 -12.33 25.73
N ARG A 387 3.55 -11.34 25.78
CA ARG A 387 2.17 -11.55 26.23
C ARG A 387 1.32 -12.39 25.29
N ILE A 388 1.63 -12.43 24.00
CA ILE A 388 0.87 -13.23 23.02
C ILE A 388 1.41 -14.67 22.96
N LYS A 389 2.70 -14.87 23.26
CA LYS A 389 3.31 -16.20 23.32
C LYS A 389 2.95 -17.00 24.57
N ASN A 390 2.67 -16.32 25.69
CA ASN A 390 2.22 -16.91 26.95
C ASN A 390 0.71 -16.98 27.00
#